data_AF-A0A2G3E4P1-F1
#
_entry.id   AF-A0A2G3E4P1-F1
#
_cell.length_a   1.000
_cell.length_b   1.000
_cell.length_c   1.000
_cell.angle_alpha   90.00
_cell.angle_beta   90.00
_cell.angle_gamma   90.00
#
_symmetry.space_group_name_H-M   'P 1'
#
loop_
_entity.id
_entity.type
_entity.pdbx_description
1 polymer ?
#
loop_
_entity_poly.entity_id
_entity_poly.type
_entity_poly.pdbx_seq_one_letter_code
_entity_poly.pdbx_strand_id
1 'polypeptide(L)'
;MSDKIIVALISAGGVILGAIISAIIGLLNARIEKNRRKNEVLEKGFEVKREQLGEIYEELLSILNTFPKVSPTDILKNIEFPPCYSMESFESVIEILNYQINDGKEKLDSEMVSQKEKRDIKSDIEKRKYCIEQIKKNQEDYFKAKEAFCLFKQSDKMIIDMYAGQSVRNCLVEFEVVLHNAFISGHSVGDAYDSSKNLIEVTRNKIVNAIRNDIGTIR
;
A
#
# COMPACT_ATOMS: atom_id res chain seq x y z
N MET A 1 -12.69 -82.30 -15.68
CA MET A 1 -13.54 -81.27 -15.04
C MET A 1 -12.73 -80.11 -14.47
N SER A 2 -11.49 -80.34 -14.02
CA SER A 2 -10.56 -79.32 -13.46
C SER A 2 -10.30 -78.09 -14.37
N ASP A 3 -9.99 -78.29 -15.66
CA ASP A 3 -9.50 -77.20 -16.51
C ASP A 3 -10.57 -76.15 -16.88
N LYS A 4 -11.85 -76.55 -16.93
CA LYS A 4 -12.96 -75.62 -17.17
C LYS A 4 -13.24 -74.70 -15.98
N ILE A 5 -12.93 -75.15 -14.76
CA ILE A 5 -13.12 -74.37 -13.53
C ILE A 5 -11.99 -73.34 -13.37
N ILE A 6 -10.75 -73.72 -13.70
CA ILE A 6 -9.57 -72.83 -13.65
C ILE A 6 -9.69 -71.70 -14.68
N VAL A 7 -10.12 -72.01 -15.92
CA VAL A 7 -10.34 -70.99 -16.97
C VAL A 7 -11.47 -70.02 -16.60
N ALA A 8 -12.54 -70.50 -15.96
CA ALA A 8 -13.64 -69.66 -15.47
C ALA A 8 -13.22 -68.76 -14.29
N LEU A 9 -12.33 -69.22 -13.41
CA LEU A 9 -11.78 -68.42 -12.30
C LEU A 9 -10.80 -67.34 -12.78
N ILE A 10 -9.96 -67.65 -13.78
CA ILE A 10 -9.02 -66.68 -14.36
C ILE A 10 -9.77 -65.62 -15.17
N SER A 11 -10.83 -66.00 -15.91
CA SER A 11 -11.66 -65.05 -16.65
C SER A 11 -12.51 -64.17 -15.71
N ALA A 12 -13.06 -64.73 -14.63
CA ALA A 12 -13.78 -63.96 -13.61
C ALA A 12 -12.84 -62.99 -12.85
N GLY A 13 -11.61 -63.39 -12.55
CA GLY A 13 -10.60 -62.52 -11.92
C GLY A 13 -10.18 -61.33 -12.80
N GLY A 14 -10.04 -61.54 -14.11
CA GLY A 14 -9.75 -60.48 -15.08
C GLY A 14 -10.87 -59.45 -15.22
N VAL A 15 -12.14 -59.90 -15.16
CA VAL A 15 -13.32 -59.01 -15.23
C VAL A 15 -13.44 -58.12 -13.99
N ILE A 16 -13.19 -58.66 -12.79
CA ILE A 16 -13.25 -57.90 -11.53
C ILE A 16 -12.14 -56.86 -11.47
N LEU A 17 -10.91 -57.23 -11.86
CA LEU A 17 -9.78 -56.29 -11.93
C LEU A 17 -10.04 -55.17 -12.95
N GLY A 18 -10.57 -55.50 -14.13
CA GLY A 18 -10.94 -54.52 -15.15
C GLY A 18 -12.03 -53.54 -14.68
N ALA A 19 -13.04 -54.02 -13.95
CA ALA A 19 -14.10 -53.19 -13.38
C ALA A 19 -13.58 -52.21 -12.31
N ILE A 20 -12.68 -52.67 -11.42
CA ILE A 20 -12.06 -51.84 -10.39
C ILE A 20 -11.20 -50.73 -11.02
N ILE A 21 -10.36 -51.08 -12.00
CA ILE A 21 -9.53 -50.10 -12.73
C ILE A 21 -10.41 -49.05 -13.42
N SER A 22 -11.48 -49.49 -14.09
CA SER A 22 -12.41 -48.58 -14.77
C SER A 22 -13.12 -47.64 -13.81
N ALA A 23 -13.50 -48.12 -12.61
CA ALA A 23 -14.09 -47.29 -11.57
C ALA A 23 -13.11 -46.24 -11.03
N ILE A 24 -11.84 -46.60 -10.83
CA ILE A 24 -10.79 -45.67 -10.40
C ILE A 24 -10.53 -44.59 -11.46
N ILE A 25 -10.43 -44.96 -12.74
CA ILE A 25 -10.27 -44.02 -13.85
C ILE A 25 -11.48 -43.07 -13.93
N GLY A 26 -12.70 -43.59 -13.78
CA GLY A 26 -13.92 -42.77 -13.73
C GLY A 26 -13.91 -41.75 -12.58
N LEU A 27 -13.48 -42.15 -11.39
CA LEU A 27 -13.33 -41.25 -10.23
C LEU A 27 -12.27 -40.17 -10.46
N LEU A 28 -11.14 -40.52 -11.06
CA LEU A 28 -10.08 -39.56 -11.41
C LEU A 28 -10.59 -38.54 -12.44
N ASN A 29 -11.23 -38.99 -13.51
CA ASN A 29 -11.80 -38.12 -14.54
C ASN A 29 -12.87 -37.19 -13.97
N ALA A 30 -13.74 -37.69 -13.09
CA ALA A 30 -14.75 -36.87 -12.42
C ALA A 30 -14.12 -35.79 -11.52
N ARG A 31 -13.02 -36.09 -10.81
CA ARG A 31 -12.28 -35.09 -10.02
C ARG A 31 -11.61 -34.05 -10.91
N ILE A 32 -10.97 -34.47 -12.01
CA ILE A 32 -10.35 -33.57 -12.99
C ILE A 32 -11.39 -32.61 -13.56
N GLU A 33 -12.53 -33.13 -14.01
CA GLU A 33 -13.62 -32.33 -14.58
C GLU A 33 -14.23 -31.36 -13.56
N LYS A 34 -14.41 -31.80 -12.30
CA LYS A 34 -14.87 -30.91 -11.23
C LYS A 34 -13.89 -29.77 -10.97
N ASN A 35 -12.58 -30.05 -11.00
CA ASN A 35 -11.55 -29.03 -10.85
C ASN A 35 -11.51 -28.08 -12.05
N ARG A 36 -11.64 -28.61 -13.28
CA ARG A 36 -11.72 -27.80 -14.50
C ARG A 36 -12.86 -26.79 -14.43
N ARG A 37 -14.09 -27.23 -14.09
CA ARG A 37 -15.24 -26.34 -13.95
C ARG A 37 -15.06 -25.27 -12.87
N LYS A 38 -14.44 -25.63 -11.74
CA LYS A 38 -14.11 -24.65 -10.68
C LYS A 38 -13.13 -23.60 -11.19
N ASN A 39 -12.11 -24.03 -11.92
CA ASN A 39 -11.12 -23.11 -12.50
C ASN A 39 -11.77 -22.20 -13.55
N GLU A 40 -12.66 -22.72 -14.40
CA GLU A 40 -13.40 -21.90 -15.38
C GLU A 40 -14.29 -20.85 -14.72
N VAL A 41 -14.99 -21.20 -13.63
CA VAL A 41 -15.81 -20.24 -12.88
C VAL A 41 -14.92 -19.18 -12.23
N LEU A 42 -13.77 -19.57 -11.68
CA LEU A 42 -12.80 -18.66 -11.08
C LEU A 42 -12.20 -17.71 -12.13
N GLU A 43 -11.79 -18.23 -13.29
CA GLU A 43 -11.22 -17.47 -14.39
C GLU A 43 -12.20 -16.43 -14.93
N LYS A 44 -13.46 -16.83 -15.16
CA LYS A 44 -14.55 -15.89 -15.51
C LYS A 44 -14.78 -14.84 -14.43
N GLY A 45 -14.70 -15.23 -13.16
CA GLY A 45 -14.78 -14.29 -12.05
C GLY A 45 -13.68 -13.23 -12.11
N PHE A 46 -12.45 -13.63 -12.42
CA PHE A 46 -11.35 -12.69 -12.61
C PHE A 46 -11.49 -11.84 -13.88
N GLU A 47 -12.02 -12.39 -14.99
CA GLU A 47 -12.31 -11.62 -16.20
C GLU A 47 -13.28 -10.47 -15.92
N VAL A 48 -14.41 -10.75 -15.26
CA VAL A 48 -15.39 -9.73 -14.88
C VAL A 48 -14.74 -8.67 -13.99
N LYS A 49 -13.92 -9.08 -13.01
CA LYS A 49 -13.22 -8.11 -12.16
C LYS A 49 -12.24 -7.24 -12.94
N ARG A 50 -11.48 -7.81 -13.88
CA ARG A 50 -10.57 -7.03 -14.73
C ARG A 50 -11.33 -6.03 -15.60
N GLU A 51 -12.47 -6.42 -16.14
CA GLU A 51 -13.33 -5.53 -16.94
C GLU A 51 -13.91 -4.39 -16.10
N GLN A 52 -14.39 -4.68 -14.90
CA GLN A 52 -15.07 -3.67 -14.05
C GLN A 52 -14.10 -2.80 -13.24
N LEU A 53 -12.93 -3.33 -12.86
CA LEU A 53 -12.01 -2.68 -11.92
C LEU A 53 -10.65 -2.33 -12.51
N GLY A 54 -10.32 -2.77 -13.73
CA GLY A 54 -8.99 -2.61 -14.32
C GLY A 54 -8.53 -1.14 -14.32
N GLU A 55 -9.27 -0.29 -15.04
CA GLU A 55 -8.96 1.14 -15.16
C GLU A 55 -9.04 1.85 -13.80
N ILE A 56 -10.03 1.50 -12.97
CA ILE A 56 -10.23 2.06 -11.62
C ILE A 56 -9.03 1.76 -10.71
N TYR A 57 -8.50 0.53 -10.78
CA TYR A 57 -7.32 0.15 -10.03
C TYR A 57 -6.05 0.80 -10.56
N GLU A 58 -5.92 1.00 -11.87
CA GLU A 58 -4.81 1.74 -12.45
C GLU A 58 -4.82 3.21 -12.01
N GLU A 59 -5.99 3.87 -12.05
CA GLU A 59 -6.18 5.23 -11.57
C GLU A 59 -5.89 5.34 -10.07
N LEU A 60 -6.44 4.44 -9.26
CA LEU A 60 -6.17 4.37 -7.82
C LEU A 60 -4.67 4.28 -7.55
N LEU A 61 -3.97 3.34 -8.21
CA LEU A 61 -2.52 3.18 -8.01
C LEU A 61 -1.74 4.43 -8.46
N SER A 62 -2.17 5.08 -9.54
CA SER A 62 -1.60 6.35 -10.00
C SER A 62 -1.72 7.43 -8.93
N ILE A 63 -2.91 7.60 -8.35
CA ILE A 63 -3.18 8.56 -7.27
C ILE A 63 -2.34 8.22 -6.02
N LEU A 64 -2.35 6.95 -5.59
CA LEU A 64 -1.62 6.52 -4.40
C LEU A 64 -0.10 6.80 -4.51
N ASN A 65 0.45 6.74 -5.72
CA ASN A 65 1.85 7.05 -6.00
C ASN A 65 2.22 8.54 -5.86
N THR A 66 1.23 9.44 -5.88
CA THR A 66 1.46 10.88 -5.74
C THR A 66 1.61 11.34 -4.30
N PHE A 67 1.17 10.55 -3.31
CA PHE A 67 1.32 10.91 -1.90
C PHE A 67 2.79 11.01 -1.48
N PRO A 68 3.17 12.05 -0.70
CA PRO A 68 4.53 12.19 -0.21
C PRO A 68 4.94 11.00 0.67
N LYS A 69 6.20 10.57 0.54
CA LYS A 69 6.75 9.47 1.35
C LYS A 69 7.25 9.93 2.72
N VAL A 70 7.28 11.23 2.97
CA VAL A 70 7.89 11.84 4.16
C VAL A 70 6.80 12.61 4.89
N SER A 71 6.65 12.45 6.21
CA SER A 71 5.74 13.32 6.97
C SER A 71 6.41 14.65 7.34
N PRO A 72 5.62 15.68 7.68
CA PRO A 72 6.15 16.92 8.24
C PRO A 72 7.05 16.69 9.46
N THR A 73 6.69 15.74 10.33
CA THR A 73 7.50 15.36 11.50
C THR A 73 8.84 14.76 11.11
N ASP A 74 8.90 13.96 10.03
CA ASP A 74 10.16 13.42 9.53
C ASP A 74 11.09 14.52 8.99
N ILE A 75 10.54 15.55 8.33
CA ILE A 75 11.29 16.71 7.83
C ILE A 75 11.93 17.49 8.98
N LEU A 76 11.23 17.61 10.11
CA LEU A 76 11.66 18.37 11.28
C LEU A 76 12.61 17.59 12.22
N LYS A 77 12.83 16.30 11.96
CA LYS A 77 13.57 15.40 12.88
C LYS A 77 15.02 15.82 13.15
N ASN A 78 15.63 16.59 12.26
CA ASN A 78 17.05 16.94 12.30
C ASN A 78 17.35 18.36 12.81
N ILE A 79 16.34 19.08 13.32
CA ILE A 79 16.54 20.37 13.98
C ILE A 79 16.29 20.24 15.49
N GLU A 80 17.04 21.00 16.28
CA GLU A 80 16.80 21.08 17.73
C GLU A 80 15.55 21.90 18.01
N PHE A 81 14.73 21.44 18.97
CA PHE A 81 13.46 22.07 19.36
C PHE A 81 12.53 22.35 18.16
N PRO A 82 12.16 21.31 17.39
CA PRO A 82 11.27 21.47 16.25
C PRO A 82 9.87 21.91 16.70
N PRO A 83 9.14 22.67 15.87
CA PRO A 83 7.71 22.88 16.08
C PRO A 83 6.97 21.54 16.09
N CYS A 84 5.94 21.42 16.93
CA CYS A 84 5.04 20.28 16.90
C CYS A 84 4.05 20.44 15.74
N TYR A 85 4.06 19.50 14.80
CA TYR A 85 3.09 19.46 13.70
C TYR A 85 1.86 18.66 14.11
N SER A 86 0.65 19.18 13.85
CA SER A 86 -0.62 18.45 14.03
C SER A 86 -1.75 19.15 13.26
N MET A 87 -2.87 18.46 13.05
CA MET A 87 -4.09 19.03 12.44
C MET A 87 -3.84 19.72 11.09
N GLU A 88 -2.94 19.16 10.27
CA GLU A 88 -2.56 19.76 8.98
C GLU A 88 -1.98 21.18 9.09
N SER A 89 -1.38 21.53 10.24
CA SER A 89 -0.88 22.88 10.57
C SER A 89 0.44 23.27 9.86
N PHE A 90 0.52 23.09 8.54
CA PHE A 90 1.72 23.42 7.75
C PHE A 90 2.14 24.89 7.93
N GLU A 91 1.18 25.82 7.80
CA GLU A 91 1.44 27.27 7.92
C GLU A 91 1.97 27.64 9.30
N SER A 92 1.38 27.11 10.37
CA SER A 92 1.83 27.39 11.74
C SER A 92 3.25 26.88 11.98
N VAL A 93 3.60 25.72 11.43
CA VAL A 93 4.98 25.21 11.51
C VAL A 93 5.94 26.15 10.78
N ILE A 94 5.59 26.61 9.57
CA ILE A 94 6.41 27.56 8.80
C ILE A 94 6.58 28.87 9.56
N GLU A 95 5.51 29.40 10.16
CA GLU A 95 5.53 30.63 10.94
C GLU A 95 6.46 30.52 12.16
N ILE A 96 6.36 29.43 12.92
CA ILE A 96 7.23 29.17 14.08
C ILE A 96 8.69 29.06 13.62
N LEU A 97 8.98 28.36 12.52
CA LEU A 97 10.35 28.29 11.98
C LEU A 97 10.88 29.67 11.60
N ASN A 98 10.05 30.54 11.02
CA ASN A 98 10.43 31.91 10.69
C ASN A 98 10.74 32.75 11.94
N TYR A 99 9.94 32.63 13.01
CA TYR A 99 10.26 33.27 14.29
C TYR A 99 11.59 32.78 14.86
N GLN A 100 11.84 31.47 14.85
CA GLN A 100 13.10 30.88 15.31
C GLN A 100 14.31 31.36 14.46
N ILE A 101 14.13 31.51 13.15
CA ILE A 101 15.16 32.06 12.26
C ILE A 101 15.45 33.53 12.60
N ASN A 102 14.42 34.33 12.86
CA ASN A 102 14.59 35.75 13.16
C ASN A 102 15.27 35.96 14.53
N ASP A 103 14.88 35.22 15.56
CA ASP A 103 15.59 35.19 16.86
C ASP A 103 17.07 34.80 16.69
N GLY A 104 17.36 33.81 15.83
CA GLY A 104 18.73 33.44 15.48
C GLY A 104 19.51 34.58 14.81
N LYS A 105 18.89 35.35 13.92
CA LYS A 105 19.52 36.52 13.27
C LYS A 105 19.81 37.62 14.29
N GLU A 106 18.88 37.93 15.18
CA GLU A 106 19.09 38.94 16.23
C GLU A 106 20.26 38.56 17.15
N LYS A 107 20.41 37.26 17.48
CA LYS A 107 21.56 36.75 18.24
C LYS A 107 22.90 36.90 17.51
N LEU A 108 22.93 36.81 16.18
CA LEU A 108 24.16 36.98 15.41
C LEU A 108 24.71 38.42 15.47
N ASP A 109 23.81 39.39 15.60
CA ASP A 109 24.14 40.82 15.68
C ASP A 109 24.66 41.22 17.07
N SER A 110 24.50 40.37 18.08
CA SER A 110 25.04 40.59 19.43
C SER A 110 26.57 40.49 19.49
N GLU A 111 27.18 41.41 20.24
CA GLU A 111 28.61 41.43 20.54
C GLU A 111 29.02 40.37 21.58
N MET A 112 28.04 39.85 22.34
CA MET A 112 28.29 38.89 23.42
C MET A 112 28.45 37.44 22.93
N VAL A 113 28.23 37.18 21.64
CA VAL A 113 28.25 35.83 21.06
C VAL A 113 29.62 35.53 20.47
N SER A 114 30.23 34.43 20.90
CA SER A 114 31.54 33.98 20.41
C SER A 114 31.50 33.57 18.93
N GLN A 115 32.66 33.58 18.26
CA GLN A 115 32.76 33.16 16.86
C GLN A 115 32.31 31.70 16.62
N LYS A 116 32.43 30.83 17.62
CA LYS A 116 31.94 29.46 17.53
C LYS A 116 30.42 29.44 17.53
N GLU A 117 29.79 30.08 18.51
CA GLU A 117 28.33 30.17 18.61
C GLU A 117 27.72 30.83 17.37
N LYS A 118 28.37 31.87 16.80
CA LYS A 118 27.91 32.47 15.55
C LYS A 118 27.90 31.48 14.38
N ARG A 119 28.84 30.53 14.31
CA ARG A 119 28.82 29.48 13.28
C ARG A 119 27.70 28.48 13.51
N ASP A 120 27.48 28.09 14.76
CA ASP A 120 26.45 27.12 15.13
C ASP A 120 25.05 27.71 14.84
N ILE A 121 24.79 28.96 15.23
CA ILE A 121 23.54 29.68 14.93
C ILE A 121 23.32 29.79 13.41
N LYS A 122 24.35 30.12 12.63
CA LYS A 122 24.24 30.17 11.16
C LYS A 122 23.86 28.81 10.57
N SER A 123 24.50 27.73 11.03
CA SER A 123 24.16 26.38 10.58
C SER A 123 22.71 26.04 10.88
N ASP A 124 22.22 26.38 12.07
CA ASP A 124 20.85 26.11 12.49
C ASP A 124 19.81 26.95 11.75
N ILE A 125 20.12 28.20 11.40
CA ILE A 125 19.29 29.02 10.51
C ILE A 125 19.15 28.36 9.14
N GLU A 126 20.25 27.87 8.56
CA GLU A 126 20.22 27.22 7.25
C GLU A 126 19.44 25.90 7.26
N LYS A 127 19.58 25.08 8.31
CA LYS A 127 18.76 23.87 8.48
C LYS A 127 17.27 24.20 8.54
N ARG A 128 16.88 25.25 9.28
CA ARG A 128 15.47 25.67 9.39
C ARG A 128 14.91 26.19 8.08
N LYS A 129 15.68 26.98 7.33
CA LYS A 129 15.31 27.40 5.96
C LYS A 129 15.07 26.20 5.06
N TYR A 130 15.98 25.22 5.11
CA TYR A 130 15.82 23.97 4.37
C TYR A 130 14.53 23.24 4.76
N CYS A 131 14.24 23.12 6.06
CA CYS A 131 12.98 22.52 6.54
C CYS A 131 11.75 23.28 6.00
N ILE A 132 11.74 24.61 6.01
CA ILE A 132 10.62 25.40 5.45
C ILE A 132 10.37 25.03 3.99
N GLU A 133 11.42 24.97 3.16
CA GLU A 133 11.28 24.63 1.75
C GLU A 133 10.78 23.19 1.53
N GLN A 134 11.24 22.25 2.36
CA GLN A 134 10.72 20.87 2.31
C GLN A 134 9.27 20.78 2.77
N ILE A 135 8.87 21.52 3.82
CA ILE A 135 7.49 21.55 4.34
C ILE A 135 6.53 22.13 3.29
N LYS A 136 6.89 23.22 2.61
CA LYS A 136 6.06 23.80 1.53
C LYS A 136 5.84 22.82 0.38
N LYS A 137 6.91 22.18 -0.09
CA LYS A 137 6.80 21.16 -1.14
C LYS A 137 5.92 19.99 -0.68
N ASN A 138 6.13 19.52 0.55
CA ASN A 138 5.35 18.43 1.12
C ASN A 138 3.85 18.78 1.23
N GLN A 139 3.53 20.01 1.62
CA GLN A 139 2.18 20.56 1.68
C GLN A 139 1.50 20.54 0.30
N GLU A 140 2.17 21.07 -0.73
CA GLU A 140 1.66 21.10 -2.10
C GLU A 140 1.40 19.69 -2.63
N ASP A 141 2.37 18.80 -2.51
CA ASP A 141 2.27 17.41 -2.95
C ASP A 141 1.15 16.66 -2.20
N TYR A 142 1.05 16.85 -0.88
CA TYR A 142 0.03 16.22 -0.05
C TYR A 142 -1.39 16.69 -0.40
N PHE A 143 -1.64 17.99 -0.48
CA PHE A 143 -3.00 18.49 -0.76
C PHE A 143 -3.46 18.12 -2.16
N LYS A 144 -2.56 18.13 -3.15
CA LYS A 144 -2.86 17.68 -4.51
C LYS A 144 -3.24 16.19 -4.54
N ALA A 145 -2.46 15.34 -3.85
CA ALA A 145 -2.76 13.91 -3.76
C ALA A 145 -4.06 13.63 -3.00
N LYS A 146 -4.29 14.35 -1.88
CA LYS A 146 -5.50 14.27 -1.07
C LYS A 146 -6.74 14.64 -1.87
N GLU A 147 -6.69 15.72 -2.65
CA GLU A 147 -7.80 16.15 -3.51
C GLU A 147 -8.13 15.09 -4.57
N ALA A 148 -7.12 14.61 -5.31
CA ALA A 148 -7.31 13.55 -6.30
C ALA A 148 -7.91 12.28 -5.68
N PHE A 149 -7.43 11.88 -4.51
CA PHE A 149 -7.95 10.72 -3.79
C PHE A 149 -9.39 10.91 -3.30
N CYS A 150 -9.74 12.11 -2.83
CA CYS A 150 -11.11 12.46 -2.46
C CYS A 150 -12.05 12.41 -3.67
N LEU A 151 -11.62 12.91 -4.82
CA LEU A 151 -12.39 12.86 -6.07
C LEU A 151 -12.63 11.41 -6.52
N PHE A 152 -11.57 10.59 -6.55
CA PHE A 152 -11.67 9.16 -6.84
C PHE A 152 -12.67 8.44 -5.93
N LYS A 153 -12.64 8.76 -4.63
CA LYS A 153 -13.61 8.22 -3.66
C LYS A 153 -15.05 8.70 -3.88
N GLN A 154 -15.27 9.80 -4.58
CA GLN A 154 -16.61 10.27 -4.90
C GLN A 154 -17.13 9.64 -6.20
N SER A 155 -16.28 9.49 -7.21
CA SER A 155 -16.63 8.90 -8.51
C SER A 155 -16.77 7.37 -8.45
N ASP A 156 -15.76 6.68 -7.90
CA ASP A 156 -15.57 5.25 -8.13
C ASP A 156 -15.87 4.37 -6.93
N LYS A 157 -16.24 4.99 -5.79
CA LYS A 157 -16.56 4.27 -4.56
C LYS A 157 -17.66 3.23 -4.74
N MET A 158 -18.68 3.51 -5.55
CA MET A 158 -19.74 2.54 -5.82
C MET A 158 -19.19 1.28 -6.48
N ILE A 159 -18.32 1.43 -7.48
CA ILE A 159 -17.75 0.30 -8.23
C ILE A 159 -16.77 -0.49 -7.35
N ILE A 160 -15.94 0.21 -6.57
CA ILE A 160 -15.08 -0.39 -5.55
C ILE A 160 -15.91 -1.18 -4.53
N ASP A 161 -16.98 -0.60 -3.99
CA ASP A 161 -17.82 -1.25 -2.99
C ASP A 161 -18.55 -2.49 -3.54
N MET A 162 -18.93 -2.48 -4.82
CA MET A 162 -19.62 -3.59 -5.47
C MET A 162 -18.67 -4.74 -5.87
N TYR A 163 -17.53 -4.43 -6.48
CA TYR A 163 -16.71 -5.44 -7.16
C TYR A 163 -15.40 -5.76 -6.46
N ALA A 164 -14.82 -4.81 -5.69
CA ALA A 164 -13.53 -5.04 -5.05
C ALA A 164 -13.63 -6.08 -3.93
N GLY A 165 -12.66 -6.98 -3.87
CA GLY A 165 -12.55 -7.91 -2.75
C GLY A 165 -12.31 -7.20 -1.42
N GLN A 166 -12.72 -7.86 -0.33
CA GLN A 166 -12.56 -7.32 1.03
C GLN A 166 -11.10 -6.97 1.37
N SER A 167 -10.13 -7.73 0.86
CA SER A 167 -8.71 -7.48 1.07
C SER A 167 -8.29 -6.10 0.55
N VAL A 168 -8.73 -5.73 -0.65
CA VAL A 168 -8.45 -4.41 -1.24
C VAL A 168 -9.08 -3.31 -0.41
N ARG A 169 -10.36 -3.46 -0.04
CA ARG A 169 -11.08 -2.49 0.80
C ARG A 169 -10.41 -2.27 2.15
N ASN A 170 -9.97 -3.35 2.81
CA ASN A 170 -9.25 -3.28 4.08
C ASN A 170 -7.91 -2.54 3.94
N CYS A 171 -7.14 -2.83 2.87
CA CYS A 171 -5.88 -2.14 2.61
C CYS A 171 -6.06 -0.64 2.34
N LEU A 172 -7.18 -0.24 1.72
CA LEU A 172 -7.50 1.17 1.51
C LEU A 172 -7.79 1.89 2.82
N VAL A 173 -8.57 1.27 3.72
CA VAL A 173 -8.81 1.81 5.07
C VAL A 173 -7.49 1.92 5.84
N GLU A 174 -6.62 0.91 5.77
CA GLU A 174 -5.30 0.97 6.41
C GLU A 174 -4.48 2.15 5.87
N PHE A 175 -4.50 2.38 4.55
CA PHE A 175 -3.78 3.49 3.94
C PHE A 175 -4.28 4.86 4.41
N GLU A 176 -5.59 5.03 4.51
CA GLU A 176 -6.18 6.25 5.06
C GLU A 176 -5.78 6.52 6.50
N VAL A 177 -5.73 5.48 7.33
CA VAL A 177 -5.26 5.60 8.72
C VAL A 177 -3.79 6.01 8.74
N VAL A 178 -2.94 5.44 7.89
CA VAL A 178 -1.54 5.82 7.78
C VAL A 178 -1.39 7.29 7.35
N LEU A 179 -2.16 7.75 6.36
CA LEU A 179 -2.16 9.15 5.93
C LEU A 179 -2.64 10.08 7.05
N HIS A 180 -3.71 9.71 7.76
CA HIS A 180 -4.22 10.46 8.91
C HIS A 180 -3.13 10.59 9.97
N ASN A 181 -2.49 9.50 10.35
CA ASN A 181 -1.45 9.52 11.36
C ASN A 181 -0.26 10.40 10.95
N ALA A 182 0.18 10.30 9.70
CA ALA A 182 1.33 11.04 9.19
C ALA A 182 1.06 12.54 9.01
N PHE A 183 -0.04 12.90 8.34
CA PHE A 183 -0.30 14.26 7.89
C PHE A 183 -1.33 15.01 8.76
N ILE A 184 -2.12 14.32 9.58
CA ILE A 184 -3.07 14.96 10.50
C ILE A 184 -2.55 14.85 11.93
N SER A 185 -2.24 13.66 12.42
CA SER A 185 -1.76 13.49 13.81
C SER A 185 -0.28 13.86 14.01
N GLY A 186 0.48 14.02 12.92
CA GLY A 186 1.89 14.40 12.97
C GLY A 186 2.83 13.29 13.43
N HIS A 187 2.52 12.04 13.14
CA HIS A 187 3.43 10.92 13.36
C HIS A 187 4.48 10.80 12.25
N SER A 188 5.63 10.24 12.61
CA SER A 188 6.65 9.81 11.65
C SER A 188 6.14 8.64 10.80
N VAL A 189 6.54 8.56 9.53
CA VAL A 189 6.27 7.40 8.68
C VAL A 189 7.23 6.22 8.92
N GLY A 190 8.08 6.31 9.96
CA GLY A 190 9.11 5.34 10.27
C GLY A 190 10.46 5.77 9.71
N ASP A 191 11.00 5.02 8.76
CA ASP A 191 12.20 5.40 8.02
C ASP A 191 11.80 5.95 6.64
N ALA A 192 11.92 7.26 6.46
CA ALA A 192 11.57 7.94 5.22
C ALA A 192 12.42 7.48 4.01
N TYR A 193 13.60 6.91 4.25
CA TYR A 193 14.57 6.54 3.21
C TYR A 193 14.64 5.02 2.96
N ASP A 194 14.07 4.20 3.83
CA ASP A 194 13.95 2.75 3.68
C ASP A 194 12.51 2.35 3.35
N SER A 195 12.25 2.00 2.09
CA SER A 195 10.91 1.66 1.60
C SER A 195 10.26 0.47 2.32
N SER A 196 11.06 -0.41 2.94
CA SER A 196 10.55 -1.55 3.72
C SER A 196 10.04 -1.15 5.10
N LYS A 197 10.43 0.03 5.58
CA LYS A 197 10.08 0.58 6.90
C LYS A 197 9.24 1.86 6.80
N ASN A 198 9.08 2.41 5.61
CA ASN A 198 8.19 3.52 5.33
C ASN A 198 6.74 3.04 5.30
N LEU A 199 5.94 3.47 6.28
CA LEU A 199 4.56 3.00 6.43
C LEU A 199 3.67 3.31 5.22
N ILE A 200 3.88 4.43 4.53
CA ILE A 200 3.11 4.81 3.33
C ILE A 200 3.43 3.82 2.20
N GLU A 201 4.72 3.54 1.96
CA GLU A 201 5.16 2.60 0.93
C GLU A 201 4.75 1.16 1.23
N VAL A 202 4.90 0.73 2.49
CA VAL A 202 4.51 -0.60 2.95
C VAL A 202 3.01 -0.82 2.68
N THR A 203 2.17 0.12 3.07
CA THR A 203 0.72 -0.01 2.87
C THR A 203 0.34 0.11 1.39
N ARG A 204 1.02 0.96 0.61
CA ARG A 204 0.84 0.99 -0.86
C ARG A 204 1.15 -0.37 -1.49
N ASN A 205 2.24 -1.02 -1.09
CA ASN A 205 2.61 -2.35 -1.58
C ASN A 205 1.58 -3.42 -1.18
N LYS A 206 0.99 -3.32 0.01
CA LYS A 206 -0.14 -4.18 0.41
C LYS A 206 -1.33 -4.00 -0.52
N ILE A 207 -1.70 -2.75 -0.86
CA ILE A 207 -2.78 -2.48 -1.83
C ILE A 207 -2.47 -3.10 -3.18
N VAL A 208 -1.26 -2.91 -3.72
CA VAL A 208 -0.84 -3.50 -5.01
C VAL A 208 -1.00 -5.01 -4.99
N ASN A 209 -0.54 -5.68 -3.93
CA ASN A 209 -0.66 -7.13 -3.80
C ASN A 209 -2.11 -7.57 -3.63
N ALA A 210 -2.92 -6.81 -2.89
CA ALA A 210 -4.35 -7.09 -2.75
C ALA A 210 -5.07 -6.97 -4.10
N ILE A 211 -4.79 -5.93 -4.88
CA ILE A 211 -5.33 -5.73 -6.23
C ILE A 211 -4.95 -6.89 -7.15
N ARG A 212 -3.66 -7.24 -7.21
CA ARG A 212 -3.18 -8.34 -8.06
C ARG A 212 -3.84 -9.67 -7.72
N ASN A 213 -4.03 -9.95 -6.43
CA ASN A 213 -4.79 -11.11 -5.97
C ASN A 213 -6.25 -11.03 -6.41
N ASP A 214 -6.85 -9.85 -6.30
CA ASP A 214 -8.27 -9.65 -6.55
C ASP A 214 -8.64 -9.86 -8.03
N ILE A 215 -7.76 -9.45 -8.94
CA ILE A 215 -7.94 -9.58 -10.40
C ILE A 215 -7.26 -10.81 -11.00
N GLY A 216 -6.64 -11.66 -10.17
CA GLY A 216 -6.02 -12.92 -10.58
C GLY A 216 -4.75 -12.75 -11.42
N THR A 217 -3.94 -11.72 -11.17
CA THR A 217 -2.66 -11.48 -11.86
C THR A 217 -1.43 -11.91 -11.06
N ILE A 218 -1.61 -12.47 -9.86
CA ILE A 218 -0.52 -13.17 -9.16
C ILE A 218 -0.22 -14.47 -9.91
N ARG A 219 0.98 -14.54 -10.49
CA ARG A 219 1.60 -15.77 -10.97
C ARG A 219 2.50 -16.34 -9.89
#